data_AF-A0A4Q3AK69-F1
#
_entry.id   AF-A0A4Q3AK69-F1
#
_cell.length_a   1.000
_cell.length_b   1.000
_cell.length_c   1.000
_cell.angle_alpha   90.00
_cell.angle_beta   90.00
_cell.angle_gamma   90.00
#
_symmetry.space_group_name_H-M   'P 1'
#
loop_
_entity.id
_entity.type
_entity.pdbx_description
1 polymer ?
#
loop_
_entity_poly.entity_id
_entity_poly.type
_entity_poly.pdbx_seq_one_letter_code
_entity_poly.pdbx_strand_id
1 'polypeptide(L)'
;MYILQTDNTAFCMDNLPNQVDDMRYCVLDYSNQADVDFYYIPLVFLDVFPRPAADLKIGPYRIRMPLDWSIVIADKNFGLVEILELKHLNDREFSAFALNPMKSYMPSFFEITIENVFPDATWHMPRLKYGHILAVPLHDGPDPLCAFFLRDTNKIPESLDITKIFT
;
A
#
# COMPACT_ATOMS: atom_id res chain seq x y z
N MET A 1 -4.99 4.36 -9.20
CA MET A 1 -4.30 4.11 -7.89
C MET A 1 -3.30 5.23 -7.62
N TYR A 2 -3.00 5.52 -6.36
CA TYR A 2 -1.95 6.49 -5.97
C TYR A 2 -0.61 5.83 -5.60
N ILE A 3 0.48 6.57 -5.81
CA ILE A 3 1.80 6.30 -5.24
C ILE A 3 2.29 7.52 -4.46
N LEU A 4 3.05 7.31 -3.39
CA LEU A 4 3.68 8.39 -2.62
C LEU A 4 4.98 8.86 -3.30
N GLN A 5 5.09 10.16 -3.57
CA GLN A 5 6.26 10.82 -4.13
C GLN A 5 7.23 11.34 -3.05
N THR A 6 8.45 11.68 -3.44
CA THR A 6 9.53 12.19 -2.57
C THR A 6 9.23 13.55 -1.92
N ASP A 7 8.30 14.31 -2.49
CA ASP A 7 7.81 15.57 -1.95
C ASP A 7 6.61 15.39 -0.99
N ASN A 8 6.34 14.15 -0.57
CA ASN A 8 5.24 13.76 0.32
C ASN A 8 3.84 14.06 -0.26
N THR A 9 3.70 13.93 -1.58
CA THR A 9 2.42 14.08 -2.28
C THR A 9 1.96 12.76 -2.90
N ALA A 10 0.65 12.64 -3.13
CA ALA A 10 0.08 11.53 -3.87
C ALA A 10 0.13 11.80 -5.37
N PHE A 11 0.61 10.83 -6.14
CA PHE A 11 0.53 10.85 -7.60
C PHE A 11 -0.43 9.78 -8.11
N CYS A 12 -1.40 10.17 -8.95
CA CYS A 12 -2.33 9.24 -9.57
C CYS A 12 -1.70 8.55 -10.78
N MET A 13 -1.53 7.23 -10.71
CA MET A 13 -0.95 6.42 -11.79
C MET A 13 -1.76 6.43 -13.09
N ASP A 14 -3.03 6.85 -13.04
CA ASP A 14 -3.87 6.99 -14.23
C ASP A 14 -3.52 8.28 -15.02
N ASN A 15 -2.74 9.19 -14.42
CA ASN A 15 -2.34 10.47 -14.99
C ASN A 15 -0.86 10.49 -15.42
N LEU A 16 -0.29 9.34 -15.80
CA LEU A 16 1.11 9.28 -16.22
C LEU A 16 1.40 10.25 -17.39
N PRO A 17 2.38 11.16 -17.25
CA PRO A 17 2.75 12.08 -18.30
C PRO A 17 3.46 11.35 -19.46
N ASN A 18 3.44 11.95 -20.65
CA ASN A 18 4.16 11.43 -21.82
C ASN A 18 5.68 11.37 -21.63
N GLN A 19 6.21 12.22 -20.74
CA GLN A 19 7.62 12.23 -20.33
C GLN A 19 7.67 12.17 -18.79
N VAL A 20 8.34 11.14 -18.27
CA VAL A 20 8.50 10.90 -16.83
C VAL A 20 9.95 11.27 -16.48
N ASP A 21 10.18 12.47 -15.95
CA ASP A 21 11.50 12.84 -15.42
C ASP A 21 11.52 12.59 -13.89
N ASP A 22 12.32 11.61 -13.45
CA ASP A 22 12.63 11.22 -12.05
C ASP A 22 11.46 11.05 -11.08
N MET A 23 10.36 10.44 -11.53
CA MET A 23 9.31 10.00 -10.61
C MET A 23 9.76 8.81 -9.76
N ARG A 24 9.33 8.78 -8.50
CA ARG A 24 9.67 7.71 -7.55
C ARG A 24 8.45 7.25 -6.79
N TYR A 25 8.46 6.02 -6.30
CA TYR A 25 7.40 5.48 -5.45
C TYR A 25 7.99 4.99 -4.14
N CYS A 26 7.30 5.28 -3.03
CA CYS A 26 7.69 4.80 -1.71
C CYS A 26 7.29 3.33 -1.51
N VAL A 27 8.21 2.54 -0.97
CA VAL A 27 7.96 1.19 -0.47
C VAL A 27 8.48 1.07 0.95
N LEU A 28 7.83 0.26 1.77
CA LEU A 28 8.44 -0.38 2.92
C LEU A 28 9.21 -1.60 2.38
N ASP A 29 10.54 -1.58 2.47
CA ASP A 29 11.35 -2.71 2.04
C ASP A 29 11.49 -3.73 3.17
N TYR A 30 10.92 -4.90 2.95
CA TYR A 30 10.97 -6.05 3.84
C TYR A 30 11.84 -7.18 3.27
N SER A 31 12.67 -6.88 2.26
CA SER A 31 13.57 -7.86 1.64
C SER A 31 14.63 -8.41 2.62
N ASN A 32 15.03 -7.59 3.61
CA ASN A 32 15.88 -7.96 4.73
C ASN A 32 15.17 -7.65 6.05
N GLN A 33 14.71 -8.68 6.76
CA GLN A 33 13.99 -8.50 8.02
C GLN A 33 14.84 -7.86 9.13
N ALA A 34 16.17 -7.84 9.00
CA ALA A 34 17.05 -7.17 9.95
C ALA A 34 17.20 -5.65 9.68
N ASP A 35 16.79 -5.18 8.51
CA ASP A 35 16.99 -3.82 8.01
C ASP A 35 15.75 -3.38 7.21
N VAL A 36 14.68 -3.08 7.95
CA VAL A 36 13.37 -2.73 7.39
C VAL A 36 13.22 -1.22 7.40
N ASP A 37 13.08 -0.60 6.23
CA ASP A 37 12.99 0.86 6.11
C ASP A 37 12.18 1.29 4.87
N PHE A 38 11.86 2.57 4.78
CA PHE A 38 11.21 3.19 3.63
C PHE A 38 12.20 3.63 2.56
N TYR A 39 11.94 3.22 1.32
CA TYR A 39 12.76 3.60 0.17
C TYR A 39 11.92 4.21 -0.96
N TYR A 40 12.47 5.24 -1.59
CA TYR A 40 11.89 5.86 -2.79
C TYR A 40 12.57 5.31 -4.05
N ILE A 41 11.87 4.37 -4.69
CA ILE A 41 12.38 3.63 -5.85
C ILE A 41 12.06 4.37 -7.14
N PRO A 42 13.02 4.56 -8.06
CA PRO A 42 12.76 5.13 -9.38
C PRO A 42 11.71 4.35 -10.16
N LEU A 43 10.71 5.05 -10.68
CA LEU A 43 9.68 4.49 -11.56
C LEU A 43 10.24 4.31 -12.98
N VAL A 44 11.06 3.27 -13.16
CA VAL A 44 11.66 2.92 -14.47
C VAL A 44 10.80 1.92 -15.23
N PHE A 45 10.13 1.02 -14.49
CA PHE A 45 9.33 -0.06 -15.06
C PHE A 45 7.89 0.01 -14.56
N LEU A 46 6.97 -0.03 -15.52
CA LEU A 46 5.53 -0.03 -15.28
C LEU A 46 4.95 -1.36 -15.74
N ASP A 47 4.13 -1.98 -14.90
CA ASP A 47 3.29 -3.10 -15.28
C ASP A 47 1.90 -2.57 -15.68
N VAL A 48 1.41 -2.99 -16.86
CA VAL A 48 0.03 -2.73 -17.31
C VAL A 48 -0.70 -4.06 -17.43
N PHE A 49 -1.79 -4.25 -16.71
CA PHE A 49 -2.52 -5.51 -16.73
C PHE A 49 -4.01 -5.36 -16.35
N PRO A 50 -4.88 -6.27 -16.84
CA PRO A 50 -6.28 -6.31 -16.44
C PRO A 50 -6.46 -7.13 -15.15
N ARG A 51 -7.12 -6.56 -14.13
CA ARG A 51 -7.54 -7.26 -12.89
C ARG A 51 -8.78 -6.60 -12.29
N PRO A 52 -9.69 -7.37 -11.66
CA PRO A 52 -10.82 -6.79 -10.93
C PRO A 52 -10.35 -5.79 -9.86
N ALA A 53 -11.10 -4.71 -9.68
CA ALA A 53 -10.84 -3.71 -8.65
C ALA A 53 -11.72 -3.94 -7.42
N ALA A 54 -11.11 -3.91 -6.24
CA ALA A 54 -11.81 -3.72 -4.98
C ALA A 54 -11.94 -2.21 -4.70
N ASP A 55 -13.16 -1.74 -4.48
CA ASP A 55 -13.46 -0.41 -3.97
C ASP A 55 -13.39 -0.45 -2.45
N LEU A 56 -12.27 -0.01 -1.90
CA LEU A 56 -11.96 -0.11 -0.49
C LEU A 56 -12.39 1.16 0.23
N LYS A 57 -13.11 1.00 1.34
CA LYS A 57 -13.28 2.04 2.34
C LYS A 57 -12.33 1.76 3.49
N ILE A 58 -11.46 2.72 3.79
CA ILE A 58 -10.47 2.65 4.89
C ILE A 58 -10.74 3.84 5.80
N GLY A 59 -11.52 3.64 6.87
CA GLY A 59 -12.02 4.73 7.71
C GLY A 59 -12.78 5.78 6.88
N PRO A 60 -12.34 7.05 6.84
CA PRO A 60 -12.97 8.10 6.03
C PRO A 60 -12.55 8.09 4.55
N TYR A 61 -11.57 7.26 4.17
CA TYR A 61 -10.95 7.27 2.84
C TYR A 61 -11.59 6.23 1.92
N ARG A 62 -11.59 6.52 0.61
CA ARG A 62 -12.06 5.60 -0.43
C ARG A 62 -11.02 5.50 -1.55
N ILE A 63 -10.50 4.30 -1.77
CA ILE A 63 -9.47 4.03 -2.79
C ILE A 63 -9.80 2.75 -3.54
N ARG A 64 -9.22 2.58 -4.73
CA ARG A 64 -9.33 1.33 -5.51
C ARG A 64 -7.99 0.63 -5.56
N MET A 65 -8.01 -0.68 -5.33
CA MET A 65 -6.85 -1.57 -5.46
C MET A 65 -7.21 -2.84 -6.24
N PRO A 66 -6.26 -3.53 -6.89
CA PRO A 66 -6.54 -4.82 -7.52
C PRO A 66 -6.97 -5.84 -6.47
N LEU A 67 -8.06 -6.57 -6.71
CA LEU A 67 -8.68 -7.49 -5.75
C LEU A 67 -7.77 -8.67 -5.36
N ASP A 68 -6.83 -9.04 -6.23
CA ASP A 68 -5.87 -10.13 -6.01
C ASP A 68 -4.64 -9.71 -5.21
N TRP A 69 -4.61 -8.47 -4.68
CA TRP A 69 -3.52 -7.99 -3.83
C TRP A 69 -3.79 -8.28 -2.35
N SER A 70 -2.73 -8.10 -1.56
CA SER A 70 -2.79 -8.13 -0.11
C SER A 70 -2.56 -6.75 0.49
N ILE A 71 -3.04 -6.55 1.71
CA ILE A 71 -2.87 -5.34 2.51
C ILE A 71 -2.27 -5.70 3.86
N VAL A 72 -1.48 -4.79 4.42
CA VAL A 72 -1.03 -4.88 5.81
C VAL A 72 -2.14 -4.42 6.75
N ILE A 73 -2.53 -5.30 7.67
CA ILE A 73 -3.49 -5.04 8.73
C ILE A 73 -2.79 -5.11 10.09
N ALA A 74 -3.44 -4.61 11.13
CA ALA A 74 -2.99 -4.82 12.49
C ALA A 74 -4.15 -5.09 13.44
N ASP A 75 -3.92 -5.97 14.42
CA ASP A 75 -4.86 -6.14 15.52
C ASP A 75 -4.71 -4.98 16.52
N LYS A 76 -5.81 -4.22 16.68
CA LYS A 76 -5.91 -3.07 17.59
C LYS A 76 -5.61 -3.39 19.06
N ASN A 77 -5.71 -4.66 19.48
CA ASN A 77 -5.52 -5.10 20.86
C ASN A 77 -4.14 -5.70 21.12
N PHE A 78 -3.55 -6.34 20.11
CA PHE A 78 -2.31 -7.12 20.29
C PHE A 78 -1.09 -6.52 19.61
N GLY A 79 -1.26 -5.49 18.77
CA GLY A 79 -0.16 -4.84 18.05
C GLY A 79 0.50 -5.75 17.02
N LEU A 80 -0.12 -6.89 16.71
CA LEU A 80 0.36 -7.83 15.71
C LEU A 80 0.01 -7.28 14.33
N VAL A 81 1.03 -7.11 13.50
CA VAL A 81 0.89 -6.66 12.12
C VAL A 81 0.97 -7.86 11.21
N GLU A 82 0.02 -7.97 10.28
CA GLU A 82 -0.14 -9.14 9.43
C GLU A 82 -0.46 -8.73 7.99
N ILE A 83 -0.23 -9.65 7.06
CA ILE A 83 -0.61 -9.51 5.66
C ILE A 83 -1.92 -10.27 5.43
N LEU A 84 -2.91 -9.58 4.87
CA LEU A 84 -4.21 -10.14 4.52
C LEU A 84 -4.50 -9.96 3.04
N GLU A 85 -4.87 -11.04 2.35
CA GLU A 85 -5.36 -10.93 0.97
C GLU A 85 -6.71 -10.21 0.94
N LEU A 86 -6.91 -9.26 0.02
CA LEU A 86 -8.11 -8.42 -0.01
C LEU A 86 -9.39 -9.24 -0.18
N LYS A 87 -9.37 -10.32 -0.95
CA LYS A 87 -10.52 -11.24 -1.09
C LYS A 87 -10.99 -11.88 0.23
N HIS A 88 -10.16 -11.84 1.28
CA HIS A 88 -10.46 -12.36 2.61
C HIS A 88 -10.99 -11.30 3.59
N LEU A 89 -11.17 -10.05 3.14
CA LEU A 89 -11.83 -9.00 3.93
C LEU A 89 -13.31 -9.28 4.20
N ASN A 90 -13.95 -10.19 3.44
CA ASN A 90 -15.37 -10.48 3.62
C ASN A 90 -15.64 -11.09 5.00
N ASP A 91 -16.75 -10.67 5.60
CA ASP A 91 -17.32 -11.23 6.84
C ASP A 91 -16.46 -11.09 8.11
N ARG A 92 -15.45 -10.22 8.11
CA ARG A 92 -14.59 -9.96 9.28
C ARG A 92 -14.23 -8.49 9.41
N GLU A 93 -14.13 -8.03 10.66
CA GLU A 93 -13.65 -6.69 10.98
C GLU A 93 -12.13 -6.70 11.04
N PHE A 94 -11.49 -6.02 10.09
CA PHE A 94 -10.04 -5.80 10.08
C PHE A 94 -9.73 -4.32 10.17
N SER A 95 -8.55 -4.00 10.71
CA SER A 95 -8.02 -2.62 10.71
C SER A 95 -6.78 -2.55 9.83
N ALA A 96 -6.83 -1.72 8.79
CA ALA A 96 -5.68 -1.42 7.96
C ALA A 96 -4.63 -0.66 8.75
N PHE A 97 -3.38 -1.08 8.63
CA PHE A 97 -2.23 -0.35 9.12
C PHE A 97 -1.97 0.86 8.21
N ALA A 98 -1.96 2.06 8.79
CA ALA A 98 -1.70 3.28 8.04
C ALA A 98 -0.65 4.16 8.71
N LEU A 99 0.31 4.67 7.95
CA LEU A 99 1.22 5.72 8.40
C LEU A 99 1.65 6.61 7.23
N ASN A 100 2.10 7.82 7.52
CA ASN A 100 2.87 8.61 6.57
C ASN A 100 4.37 8.29 6.74
N PRO A 101 5.06 7.73 5.72
CA PRO A 101 6.47 7.35 5.81
C PRO A 101 7.46 8.46 6.18
N MET A 102 7.09 9.74 6.04
CA MET A 102 7.99 10.89 6.26
C MET A 102 7.68 11.69 7.52
N LYS A 103 6.44 11.63 8.02
CA LYS A 103 5.92 12.54 9.06
C LYS A 103 5.33 11.82 10.27
N SER A 104 4.89 10.57 10.12
CA SER A 104 4.23 9.88 11.23
C SER A 104 5.23 9.42 12.27
N TYR A 105 4.99 9.80 13.52
CA TYR A 105 5.70 9.26 14.69
C TYR A 105 5.05 8.00 15.25
N MET A 106 3.79 7.73 14.87
CA MET A 106 3.03 6.56 15.29
C MET A 106 2.05 6.17 14.17
N PRO A 107 1.71 4.88 14.04
CA PRO A 107 0.73 4.44 13.07
C PRO A 107 -0.70 4.77 13.49
N SER A 108 -1.58 4.83 12.51
CA SER A 108 -3.03 4.88 12.66
C SER A 108 -3.65 3.57 12.17
N PHE A 109 -4.80 3.24 12.72
CA PHE A 109 -5.53 2.02 12.39
C PHE A 109 -6.95 2.39 12.00
N PHE A 110 -7.36 1.97 10.82
CA PHE A 110 -8.70 2.28 10.30
C PHE A 110 -9.39 1.01 9.88
N GLU A 111 -10.68 0.89 10.22
CA GLU A 111 -11.53 -0.18 9.70
C GLU A 111 -11.46 -0.21 8.17
N ILE A 112 -11.31 -1.41 7.60
CA ILE A 112 -11.27 -1.63 6.15
C ILE A 112 -12.41 -2.54 5.70
N THR A 113 -13.14 -2.10 4.68
CA THR A 113 -14.23 -2.85 4.04
C THR A 113 -14.13 -2.78 2.51
N ILE A 114 -14.63 -3.83 1.83
CA ILE A 114 -14.87 -3.79 0.38
C ILE A 114 -16.30 -3.31 0.16
N GLU A 115 -16.46 -2.11 -0.39
CA GLU A 115 -17.76 -1.52 -0.69
C GLU A 115 -18.34 -2.04 -2.01
N ASN A 116 -17.47 -2.35 -2.97
CA ASN A 116 -17.85 -2.87 -4.27
C ASN A 116 -16.67 -3.59 -4.94
N VAL A 117 -16.98 -4.43 -5.94
CA VAL A 117 -15.99 -5.05 -6.82
C VAL A 117 -16.34 -4.72 -8.27
N PHE A 118 -15.37 -4.16 -8.99
CA PHE A 118 -15.50 -3.87 -10.42
C PHE A 118 -14.72 -4.92 -11.23
N PRO A 119 -15.38 -5.79 -12.01
CA PRO A 119 -14.70 -6.87 -12.74
C PRO A 119 -13.68 -6.37 -13.78
N ASP A 120 -13.99 -5.25 -14.43
CA ASP A 120 -13.23 -4.72 -15.56
C ASP A 120 -12.44 -3.48 -15.14
N ALA A 121 -11.18 -3.68 -14.77
CA ALA A 121 -10.23 -2.60 -14.55
C ALA A 121 -8.85 -2.92 -15.16
N THR A 122 -8.22 -1.89 -15.73
CA THR A 122 -6.83 -1.95 -16.20
C THR A 122 -5.99 -1.13 -15.26
N TRP A 123 -4.89 -1.71 -14.79
CA TRP A 123 -4.01 -1.10 -13.81
C TRP A 123 -2.69 -0.67 -14.44
N HIS A 124 -2.24 0.52 -14.07
CA HIS A 124 -0.91 1.03 -14.32
C HIS A 124 -0.17 1.08 -12.98
N MET A 125 0.87 0.26 -12.79
CA MET A 125 1.51 0.11 -11.47
C MET A 125 3.02 0.07 -11.58
N PRO A 126 3.76 0.57 -10.56
CA PRO A 126 5.19 0.33 -10.47
C PRO A 126 5.47 -1.17 -10.40
N ARG A 127 6.52 -1.62 -11.08
CA ARG A 127 7.01 -3.00 -10.91
C ARG A 127 7.68 -3.16 -9.55
N LEU A 128 7.02 -3.90 -8.65
CA LEU A 128 7.56 -4.20 -7.33
C LEU A 128 8.62 -5.31 -7.39
N LYS A 129 9.69 -5.16 -6.61
CA LYS A 129 10.68 -6.21 -6.38
C LYS A 129 10.25 -7.08 -5.19
N TYR A 130 10.95 -8.19 -5.02
CA TYR A 130 10.82 -9.03 -3.83
C TYR A 130 10.99 -8.19 -2.55
N GLY A 131 10.14 -8.43 -1.55
CA GLY A 131 10.18 -7.74 -0.26
C GLY A 131 9.54 -6.35 -0.26
N HIS A 132 9.22 -5.77 -1.41
CA HIS A 132 8.62 -4.44 -1.47
C HIS A 132 7.13 -4.45 -1.11
N ILE A 133 6.77 -3.66 -0.11
CA ILE A 133 5.39 -3.36 0.24
C ILE A 133 5.12 -1.90 -0.16
N LEU A 134 4.21 -1.68 -1.10
CA LEU A 134 3.92 -0.36 -1.67
C LEU A 134 3.16 0.52 -0.67
N ALA A 135 3.66 1.74 -0.44
CA ALA A 135 2.93 2.77 0.30
C ALA A 135 1.95 3.48 -0.64
N VAL A 136 0.66 3.27 -0.42
CA VAL A 136 -0.43 3.84 -1.23
C VAL A 136 -1.11 4.96 -0.42
N PRO A 137 -1.01 6.23 -0.85
CA PRO A 137 -1.74 7.34 -0.25
C PRO A 137 -3.26 7.12 -0.19
N LEU A 138 -3.85 7.45 0.96
CA LEU A 138 -5.28 7.35 1.22
C LEU A 138 -6.07 8.59 0.75
N HIS A 139 -5.37 9.70 0.49
CA HIS A 139 -5.93 10.92 -0.08
C HIS A 139 -4.90 11.65 -0.96
N ASP A 140 -5.35 12.64 -1.71
CA ASP A 140 -4.56 13.43 -2.67
C ASP A 140 -4.03 14.76 -2.12
N GLY A 141 -4.42 15.13 -0.89
CA GLY A 141 -3.84 16.25 -0.16
C GLY A 141 -2.39 16.05 0.29
N PRO A 142 -1.75 17.10 0.86
CA PRO A 142 -0.37 17.05 1.35
C PRO A 142 -0.22 16.09 2.55
N ASP A 143 0.99 15.55 2.71
CA ASP A 143 1.39 14.66 3.80
C ASP A 143 0.40 13.48 4.03
N PRO A 144 0.04 12.71 2.98
CA PRO A 144 -1.03 11.73 3.10
C PRO A 144 -0.64 10.56 3.99
N LEU A 145 -1.60 10.05 4.76
CA LEU A 145 -1.47 8.71 5.34
C LEU A 145 -1.44 7.69 4.20
N CYS A 146 -0.58 6.68 4.31
CA CYS A 146 -0.51 5.57 3.38
C CYS A 146 -0.99 4.29 4.02
N ALA A 147 -1.75 3.50 3.28
CA ALA A 147 -1.93 2.07 3.55
C ALA A 147 -0.92 1.26 2.73
N PHE A 148 -0.62 0.05 3.17
CA PHE A 148 0.50 -0.74 2.67
C PHE A 148 0.00 -1.98 1.95
N PHE A 149 0.37 -2.10 0.68
CA PHE A 149 -0.14 -3.17 -0.20
C PHE A 149 0.98 -3.91 -0.89
N LEU A 150 0.76 -5.19 -1.16
CA LEU A 150 1.73 -6.05 -1.83
C LEU A 150 1.04 -7.04 -2.77
N ARG A 151 1.67 -7.26 -3.92
CA ARG A 151 1.20 -8.21 -4.92
C ARG A 151 1.63 -9.64 -4.62
N ASP A 152 2.88 -9.80 -4.21
CA ASP A 152 3.50 -11.10 -3.97
C ASP A 152 3.86 -11.23 -2.50
N THR A 153 3.22 -12.17 -1.82
CA THR A 153 3.46 -12.50 -0.41
C THR A 153 4.52 -13.59 -0.27
N ASN A 154 4.99 -14.19 -1.38
CA ASN A 154 5.94 -15.30 -1.33
C ASN A 154 7.21 -14.88 -0.60
N LYS A 155 7.53 -15.60 0.47
CA LYS A 155 8.70 -15.42 1.35
C LYS A 155 8.69 -14.13 2.18
N ILE A 156 7.63 -13.34 2.16
CA ILE A 156 7.35 -12.37 3.22
C ILE A 156 6.59 -13.13 4.32
N PRO A 157 7.05 -13.09 5.59
CA PRO A 157 6.31 -13.75 6.67
C PRO A 157 4.92 -13.14 6.81
N GLU A 158 3.93 -13.98 7.16
CA GLU A 158 2.54 -13.53 7.34
C GLU A 158 2.43 -12.45 8.41
N SER A 159 3.26 -12.53 9.45
CA SER A 159 3.39 -11.53 10.49
C SER A 159 4.63 -10.66 10.27
N LEU A 160 4.46 -9.34 10.39
CA LEU A 160 5.49 -8.33 10.20
C LEU A 160 5.90 -7.72 11.54
N ASP A 161 7.22 -7.62 11.77
CA ASP A 161 7.77 -6.85 12.87
C ASP A 161 8.08 -5.43 12.38
N ILE A 162 7.06 -4.59 12.45
CA ILE A 162 7.17 -3.18 12.05
C ILE A 162 7.78 -2.30 13.14
N THR A 163 8.12 -2.82 14.33
CA THR A 163 8.73 -1.99 15.38
C THR A 163 10.07 -1.40 14.95
N LYS A 164 10.72 -2.07 14.00
CA LYS A 164 12.00 -1.69 13.39
C LYS A 164 11.96 -0.40 12.59
N ILE A 165 10.78 0.08 12.18
CA ILE A 165 10.65 1.37 11.48
C ILE A 165 10.60 2.57 12.43
N PHE A 166 10.50 2.34 13.75
CA PHE A 166 10.35 3.39 14.77
C PHE A 166 11.58 3.52 15.69
N THR A 167 12.66 2.80 15.41
CA THR A 167 13.96 2.89 16.11
C THR A 167 14.84 3.99 15.54
#